data_AF-D4GPC7-F1
#
_entry.id   AF-D4GPC7-F1
#
_cell.length_a   1.000
_cell.length_b   1.000
_cell.length_c   1.000
_cell.angle_alpha   90.00
_cell.angle_beta   90.00
_cell.angle_gamma   90.00
#
_symmetry.space_group_name_H-M   'P 1'
#
loop_
_entity.id
_entity.type
_entity.pdbx_description
1 polymer ?
#
loop_
_entity_poly.entity_id
_entity_poly.type
_entity_poly.pdbx_seq_one_letter_code
_entity_poly.pdbx_strand_id
1 'polypeptide(L)'
;MGAPRVLDRLDEFGVESIVDLTERRPTGYRSPSWDFSTHTLGILDELGFEWDSSQMATDFEPYRVREGWAAPADAPFERGTETDIVEVPVSWQRDDFPAFAFNRKRGYANEKSVFRQWREQFDWMVDNVDDGVFVLTMHPQVIGQSHRLVRLESFVEHVADTPGVVFETVAEVADRFRSA
;
A
#
# COMPACT_ATOMS: atom_id res chain seq x y z
N MET A 1 -26.42 -16.73 16.72
CA MET A 1 -25.04 -17.02 16.31
C MET A 1 -25.11 -17.38 14.84
N GLY A 2 -25.01 -16.39 13.95
CA GLY A 2 -25.06 -16.61 12.50
C GLY A 2 -23.76 -17.25 12.06
N ALA A 3 -23.81 -18.21 11.14
CA ALA A 3 -22.60 -18.80 10.57
C ALA A 3 -21.71 -17.68 9.99
N PRO A 4 -20.37 -17.74 10.17
CA PRO A 4 -19.45 -16.80 9.54
C PRO A 4 -19.72 -16.75 8.04
N ARG A 5 -19.72 -15.54 7.46
CA ARG A 5 -19.91 -15.39 6.02
C ARG A 5 -18.69 -16.00 5.31
N VAL A 6 -18.88 -16.46 4.08
CA VAL A 6 -17.83 -17.15 3.30
C VAL A 6 -16.56 -16.28 3.12
N LEU A 7 -16.69 -14.96 3.18
CA LEU A 7 -15.57 -14.01 3.10
C LEU A 7 -14.71 -14.02 4.37
N ASP A 8 -15.32 -14.06 5.56
CA ASP A 8 -14.62 -14.12 6.86
C ASP A 8 -13.64 -15.30 6.90
N ARG A 9 -14.02 -16.42 6.28
CA ARG A 9 -13.17 -17.62 6.19
C ARG A 9 -11.96 -17.49 5.27
N LEU A 10 -11.98 -16.61 4.27
CA LEU A 10 -10.87 -16.45 3.32
C LEU A 10 -9.71 -15.68 3.95
N ASP A 11 -10.02 -14.64 4.71
CA ASP A 11 -8.99 -13.86 5.41
C ASP A 11 -8.40 -14.66 6.58
N GLU A 12 -9.22 -15.41 7.33
CA GLU A 12 -8.75 -16.38 8.33
C GLU A 12 -7.80 -17.42 7.70
N PHE A 13 -8.21 -18.03 6.58
CA PHE A 13 -7.39 -19.00 5.86
C PHE A 13 -6.08 -18.38 5.34
N GLY A 14 -6.13 -17.13 4.86
CA GLY A 14 -4.95 -16.38 4.43
C GLY A 14 -3.96 -16.18 5.58
N VAL A 15 -4.45 -15.79 6.76
CA VAL A 15 -3.65 -15.65 7.97
C VAL A 15 -3.03 -16.98 8.39
N GLU A 16 -3.82 -18.05 8.47
CA GLU A 16 -3.35 -19.40 8.82
C GLU A 16 -2.26 -19.87 7.85
N SER A 17 -2.46 -19.67 6.54
CA SER A 17 -1.48 -20.05 5.52
C SER A 17 -0.15 -19.32 5.70
N ILE A 18 -0.17 -18.02 6.06
CA ILE A 18 1.05 -17.25 6.32
C ILE A 18 1.73 -17.73 7.61
N VAL A 19 0.96 -18.02 8.65
CA VAL A 19 1.48 -18.56 9.92
C VAL A 19 2.15 -19.92 9.69
N ASP A 20 1.52 -20.82 8.94
CA ASP A 20 2.07 -22.14 8.64
C ASP A 20 3.40 -22.06 7.85
N LEU A 21 3.54 -21.05 6.99
CA LEU A 21 4.74 -20.85 6.17
C LEU A 21 5.87 -20.11 6.90
N THR A 22 5.54 -19.22 7.84
CA THR A 22 6.50 -18.24 8.40
C THR A 22 6.65 -18.32 9.91
N GLU A 23 5.81 -19.10 10.59
CA GLU A 23 5.67 -19.19 12.04
C GLU A 23 5.32 -17.85 12.71
N ARG A 24 4.88 -16.85 11.93
CA ARG A 24 4.57 -15.50 12.38
C ARG A 24 3.18 -15.11 11.87
N ARG A 25 2.39 -14.49 12.76
CA ARG A 25 1.13 -13.87 12.37
C ARG A 25 1.42 -12.57 11.62
N PRO A 26 0.83 -12.35 10.43
CA PRO A 26 0.95 -11.06 9.74
C PRO A 26 0.30 -9.96 10.58
N THR A 27 0.97 -8.81 10.69
CA THR A 27 0.43 -7.63 11.38
C THR A 27 -0.19 -6.63 10.42
N GLY A 28 -0.04 -6.83 9.12
CA GLY A 28 -0.60 -5.93 8.11
C GLY A 28 -1.27 -6.59 6.94
N TYR A 29 -2.07 -5.77 6.27
CA TYR A 29 -2.89 -6.17 5.14
C TYR A 29 -2.74 -5.22 3.96
N ARG A 30 -2.96 -5.76 2.76
CA ARG A 30 -3.14 -4.98 1.53
C ARG A 30 -4.22 -5.67 0.70
N SER A 31 -5.32 -4.96 0.45
CA SER A 31 -6.47 -5.54 -0.25
C SER A 31 -6.10 -5.88 -1.70
N PRO A 32 -6.55 -7.03 -2.22
CA PRO A 32 -6.38 -7.37 -3.62
C PRO A 32 -6.97 -6.27 -4.52
N SER A 33 -6.20 -5.82 -5.51
CA SER A 33 -6.56 -4.70 -6.40
C SER A 33 -6.82 -3.36 -5.69
N TRP A 34 -6.41 -3.21 -4.42
CA TRP A 34 -6.73 -2.05 -3.58
C TRP A 34 -8.23 -1.78 -3.45
N ASP A 35 -9.05 -2.84 -3.52
CA ASP A 35 -10.51 -2.76 -3.41
C ASP A 35 -10.92 -2.79 -1.93
N PHE A 36 -10.60 -1.71 -1.20
CA PHE A 36 -10.98 -1.56 0.20
C PHE A 36 -12.49 -1.27 0.31
N SER A 37 -13.21 -2.20 0.94
CA SER A 37 -14.67 -2.14 1.06
C SER A 37 -15.13 -1.57 2.41
N THR A 38 -16.43 -1.31 2.53
CA THR A 38 -17.07 -0.94 3.81
C THR A 38 -17.02 -2.04 4.87
N HIS A 39 -16.64 -3.27 4.50
CA HIS A 39 -16.50 -4.40 5.41
C HIS A 39 -15.05 -4.68 5.78
N THR A 40 -14.09 -4.27 4.95
CA THR A 40 -12.67 -4.61 5.11
C THR A 40 -12.14 -4.14 6.45
N LEU A 41 -12.41 -2.88 6.83
CA LEU A 41 -11.95 -2.33 8.12
C LEU A 41 -12.41 -3.17 9.32
N GLY A 42 -13.69 -3.57 9.36
CA GLY A 42 -14.22 -4.38 10.46
C GLY A 42 -13.58 -5.77 10.53
N ILE A 43 -13.33 -6.39 9.37
CA ILE A 43 -12.63 -7.69 9.30
C ILE A 43 -11.18 -7.55 9.79
N LEU A 44 -10.48 -6.49 9.39
CA LEU A 44 -9.10 -6.25 9.83
C LEU A 44 -9.01 -6.06 11.34
N ASP A 45 -9.94 -5.30 11.92
CA ASP A 45 -10.05 -5.10 13.37
C ASP A 45 -10.35 -6.42 14.10
N GLU A 46 -11.34 -7.19 13.63
CA GLU A 46 -11.69 -8.50 14.21
C GLU A 46 -10.53 -9.50 14.18
N LEU A 47 -9.69 -9.46 13.14
CA LEU A 47 -8.52 -10.33 12.98
C LEU A 47 -7.26 -9.81 13.69
N GLY A 48 -7.31 -8.60 14.25
CA GLY A 48 -6.22 -7.97 15.01
C GLY A 48 -5.08 -7.47 14.13
N PHE A 49 -5.37 -6.99 12.92
CA PHE A 49 -4.38 -6.30 12.09
C PHE A 49 -4.07 -4.92 12.65
N GLU A 50 -2.82 -4.50 12.50
CA GLU A 50 -2.28 -3.26 13.07
C GLU A 50 -2.12 -2.17 12.01
N TRP A 51 -1.97 -2.56 10.75
CA TRP A 51 -1.83 -1.64 9.63
C TRP A 51 -2.45 -2.15 8.32
N ASP A 52 -2.86 -1.20 7.48
CA ASP A 52 -3.33 -1.39 6.12
C ASP A 52 -2.41 -0.63 5.15
N SER A 53 -2.39 -1.06 3.89
CA SER A 53 -1.66 -0.39 2.82
C SER A 53 -2.42 -0.54 1.51
N SER A 54 -3.66 -0.02 1.51
CA SER A 54 -4.64 -0.17 0.43
C SER A 54 -5.28 1.15 0.01
N GLN A 55 -5.15 2.20 0.82
CA GLN A 55 -5.82 3.48 0.66
C GLN A 55 -4.81 4.57 0.24
N MET A 56 -5.35 5.73 -0.14
CA MET A 56 -4.59 6.79 -0.84
C MET A 56 -4.98 8.21 -0.40
N ALA A 57 -5.36 8.42 0.86
CA ALA A 57 -5.79 9.75 1.33
C ALA A 57 -4.63 10.77 1.39
N THR A 58 -3.40 10.29 1.45
CA THR A 58 -2.16 11.07 1.49
C THR A 58 -1.15 10.47 0.52
N ASP A 59 -0.20 11.29 0.06
CA ASP A 59 0.79 10.84 -0.94
C ASP A 59 1.98 10.12 -0.29
N PHE A 60 2.50 10.62 0.83
CA PHE A 60 3.78 10.17 1.44
C PHE A 60 3.73 10.05 2.96
N GLU A 61 2.59 10.29 3.60
CA GLU A 61 2.50 10.34 5.07
C GLU A 61 1.55 9.25 5.55
N PRO A 62 1.95 8.37 6.49
CA PRO A 62 1.03 7.46 7.14
C PRO A 62 -0.08 8.21 7.89
N TYR A 63 -1.24 7.57 8.06
CA TYR A 63 -2.37 8.15 8.79
C TYR A 63 -3.23 7.06 9.42
N ARG A 64 -4.11 7.43 10.37
CA ARG A 64 -5.06 6.48 10.95
C ARG A 64 -6.25 6.28 10.02
N VAL A 65 -6.59 5.03 9.73
CA VAL A 65 -7.79 4.69 8.95
C VAL A 65 -9.02 5.23 9.67
N ARG A 66 -10.03 5.65 8.90
CA ARG A 66 -11.25 6.25 9.45
C ARG A 66 -12.45 5.35 9.22
N GLU A 67 -13.24 5.15 10.26
CA GLU A 67 -14.54 4.47 10.20
C GLU A 67 -15.69 5.48 10.19
N GLY A 68 -16.85 5.06 9.67
CA GLY A 68 -18.07 5.88 9.71
C GLY A 68 -18.01 7.17 8.89
N TRP A 69 -17.12 7.27 7.90
CA TRP A 69 -17.10 8.38 6.96
C TRP A 69 -18.30 8.31 5.99
N ALA A 70 -18.75 9.46 5.49
CA ALA A 70 -19.81 9.54 4.50
C ALA A 70 -19.56 10.66 3.48
N ALA A 71 -19.94 10.42 2.23
CA ALA A 71 -19.91 11.40 1.15
C ALA A 71 -21.35 11.65 0.64
N PRO A 72 -22.23 12.30 1.43
CA PRO A 72 -23.59 12.61 1.01
C PRO A 72 -23.58 13.53 -0.22
N ALA A 73 -24.57 13.35 -1.12
CA ALA A 73 -24.62 14.09 -2.39
C ALA A 73 -24.81 15.60 -2.21
N ASP A 74 -25.54 16.01 -1.17
CA ASP A 74 -25.98 17.39 -0.95
C ASP A 74 -25.48 17.99 0.37
N ALA A 75 -24.42 17.42 0.96
CA ALA A 75 -23.82 17.90 2.20
C ALA A 75 -22.29 17.74 2.20
N PRO A 76 -21.55 18.43 3.09
CA PRO A 76 -20.10 18.27 3.21
C PRO A 76 -19.70 16.82 3.51
N PHE A 77 -18.47 16.47 3.14
CA PHE A 77 -17.88 15.19 3.48
C PHE A 77 -17.78 15.02 5.00
N GLU A 78 -18.29 13.90 5.49
CA GLU A 78 -18.23 13.51 6.90
C GLU A 78 -17.01 12.61 7.07
N ARG A 79 -16.02 13.08 7.84
CA ARG A 79 -14.72 12.39 7.96
C ARG A 79 -14.74 11.13 8.82
N GLY A 80 -15.79 10.89 9.59
CA GLY A 80 -15.83 9.79 10.55
C GLY A 80 -14.79 9.92 11.67
N THR A 81 -14.51 8.81 12.35
CA THR A 81 -13.57 8.71 13.49
C THR A 81 -12.33 7.91 13.11
N GLU A 82 -11.19 8.28 13.67
CA GLU A 82 -9.95 7.52 13.48
C GLU A 82 -10.00 6.20 14.27
N THR A 83 -9.43 5.15 13.70
CA THR A 83 -9.23 3.85 14.34
C THR A 83 -7.77 3.69 14.80
N ASP A 84 -7.46 2.53 15.37
CA ASP A 84 -6.09 2.17 15.74
C ASP A 84 -5.27 1.56 14.60
N ILE A 85 -5.90 1.30 13.44
CA ILE A 85 -5.22 0.77 12.26
C ILE A 85 -4.53 1.91 11.53
N VAL A 86 -3.23 1.75 11.29
CA VAL A 86 -2.41 2.70 10.51
C VAL A 86 -2.47 2.36 9.03
N GLU A 87 -2.82 3.32 8.20
CA GLU A 87 -2.61 3.24 6.76
C GLU A 87 -1.20 3.71 6.40
N VAL A 88 -0.49 2.89 5.63
CA VAL A 88 0.73 3.30 4.92
C VAL A 88 0.39 3.41 3.42
N PRO A 89 0.20 4.62 2.90
CA PRO A 89 -0.54 4.85 1.66
C PRO A 89 0.17 4.29 0.42
N VAL A 90 -0.63 3.62 -0.41
CA VAL A 90 -0.23 3.21 -1.77
C VAL A 90 -0.55 4.31 -2.78
N SER A 91 -0.13 4.14 -4.04
CA SER A 91 -0.52 5.03 -5.13
C SER A 91 -0.54 4.29 -6.46
N TRP A 92 -1.58 4.50 -7.27
CA TRP A 92 -1.65 4.00 -8.65
C TRP A 92 -0.55 4.56 -9.56
N GLN A 93 0.11 5.65 -9.17
CA GLN A 93 1.27 6.20 -9.88
C GLN A 93 2.59 5.54 -9.46
N ARG A 94 2.58 4.73 -8.40
CA ARG A 94 3.71 3.95 -7.86
C ARG A 94 3.37 2.46 -7.80
N ASP A 95 2.72 1.98 -8.86
CA ASP A 95 2.40 0.57 -9.11
C ASP A 95 2.84 0.17 -10.51
N ASP A 96 3.54 -0.94 -10.62
CA ASP A 96 3.99 -1.47 -11.89
C ASP A 96 2.84 -2.09 -12.72
N PHE A 97 1.83 -2.67 -12.07
CA PHE A 97 0.83 -3.49 -12.75
C PHE A 97 -0.03 -2.67 -13.73
N PRO A 98 -0.64 -1.53 -13.36
CA PRO A 98 -1.50 -0.76 -14.26
C PRO A 98 -0.74 -0.20 -15.46
N ALA A 99 0.56 0.06 -15.30
CA ALA A 99 1.42 0.68 -16.31
C ALA A 99 1.99 -0.35 -17.30
N PHE A 100 2.36 -1.53 -16.80
CA PHE A 100 3.21 -2.47 -17.53
C PHE A 100 2.52 -3.79 -17.90
N ALA A 101 1.47 -4.19 -17.18
CA ALA A 101 0.72 -5.40 -17.50
C ALA A 101 -0.15 -5.18 -18.73
N PHE A 102 -0.20 -6.18 -19.62
CA PHE A 102 -1.07 -6.12 -20.79
C PHE A 102 -2.54 -6.10 -20.36
N ASN A 103 -3.27 -5.09 -20.83
CA ASN A 103 -4.72 -4.99 -20.65
C ASN A 103 -5.36 -4.67 -22.01
N ARG A 104 -6.34 -5.47 -22.44
CA ARG A 104 -7.03 -5.28 -23.73
C ARG A 104 -7.70 -3.91 -23.90
N LYS A 105 -7.95 -3.19 -22.81
CA LYS A 105 -8.59 -1.88 -22.80
C LYS A 105 -7.60 -0.71 -22.76
N ARG A 106 -6.29 -0.96 -22.69
CA ARG A 106 -5.25 0.08 -22.56
C ARG A 106 -4.06 -0.20 -23.49
N GLY A 107 -3.43 0.86 -23.98
CA GLY A 107 -2.15 0.76 -24.70
C GLY A 107 -0.97 0.54 -23.75
N TYR A 108 0.17 0.11 -24.29
CA TYR A 108 1.41 0.04 -23.51
C TYR A 108 1.88 1.44 -23.12
N ALA A 109 2.27 1.59 -21.85
CA ALA A 109 2.92 2.81 -21.39
C ALA A 109 4.34 2.92 -21.96
N ASN A 110 4.84 4.15 -22.04
CA ASN A 110 6.27 4.37 -22.22
C ASN A 110 6.98 4.04 -20.89
N GLU A 111 7.59 2.86 -20.80
CA GLU A 111 8.21 2.40 -19.55
C GLU A 111 9.29 3.35 -19.03
N LYS A 112 10.08 3.99 -19.91
CA LYS A 112 11.10 4.96 -19.49
C LYS A 112 10.47 6.14 -18.75
N SER A 113 9.32 6.61 -19.23
CA SER A 113 8.58 7.70 -18.58
C SER A 113 8.04 7.28 -17.22
N VAL A 114 7.63 6.03 -17.04
CA VAL A 114 7.13 5.52 -15.75
C VAL A 114 8.25 5.47 -14.72
N PHE A 115 9.42 4.90 -15.05
CA PHE A 115 10.58 4.91 -14.15
C PHE A 115 11.05 6.34 -13.83
N ARG A 116 11.02 7.25 -14.82
CA ARG A 116 11.31 8.66 -14.58
C ARG A 116 10.33 9.28 -13.60
N GLN A 117 9.03 8.99 -13.74
CA GLN A 117 7.99 9.48 -12.84
C GLN A 117 8.19 8.98 -11.40
N TRP A 118 8.63 7.74 -11.19
CA TRP A 118 8.94 7.22 -9.87
C TRP A 118 10.12 7.97 -9.24
N ARG A 119 11.18 8.23 -10.01
CA ARG A 119 12.31 9.05 -9.56
C ARG A 119 11.90 10.48 -9.23
N GLU A 120 11.14 11.14 -10.09
CA GLU A 120 10.66 12.51 -9.88
C GLU A 120 9.77 12.63 -8.63
N GLN A 121 8.90 11.64 -8.37
CA GLN A 121 8.09 11.61 -7.13
C GLN A 121 8.95 11.39 -5.88
N PHE A 122 9.95 10.50 -5.97
CA PHE A 122 10.87 10.25 -4.86
C PHE A 122 11.70 11.49 -4.53
N ASP A 123 12.31 12.12 -5.53
CA ASP A 123 13.12 13.34 -5.36
C ASP A 123 12.27 14.47 -4.75
N TRP A 124 11.04 14.64 -5.24
CA TRP A 124 10.13 15.62 -4.67
C TRP A 124 9.80 15.33 -3.21
N MET A 125 9.52 14.06 -2.85
CA MET A 125 9.26 13.69 -1.47
C MET A 125 10.45 14.03 -0.56
N VAL A 126 11.66 13.65 -0.95
CA VAL A 126 12.90 13.91 -0.19
C VAL A 126 13.09 15.42 0.06
N ASP A 127 12.79 16.26 -0.93
CA ASP A 127 12.97 17.70 -0.83
C ASP A 127 11.86 18.43 -0.05
N ASN A 128 10.67 17.82 0.13
CA ASN A 128 9.46 18.55 0.55
C ASN A 128 8.68 17.91 1.71
N VAL A 129 8.98 16.67 2.10
CA VAL A 129 8.22 15.94 3.13
C VAL A 129 9.18 15.45 4.21
N ASP A 130 9.04 16.03 5.41
CA ASP A 130 9.75 15.55 6.59
C ASP A 130 9.25 14.14 6.97
N ASP A 131 10.17 13.19 7.17
CA ASP A 131 9.88 11.76 7.44
C ASP A 131 8.91 11.12 6.42
N GLY A 132 9.03 11.51 5.14
CA GLY A 132 8.21 10.97 4.06
C GLY A 132 8.44 9.49 3.79
N VAL A 133 7.34 8.76 3.49
CA VAL A 133 7.31 7.33 3.20
C VAL A 133 7.01 7.08 1.72
N PHE A 134 7.95 6.46 1.01
CA PHE A 134 7.80 6.11 -0.40
C PHE A 134 7.45 4.63 -0.59
N VAL A 135 6.16 4.32 -0.77
CA VAL A 135 5.72 2.96 -1.11
C VAL A 135 5.71 2.76 -2.62
N LEU A 136 6.57 1.86 -3.12
CA LEU A 136 6.55 1.36 -4.50
C LEU A 136 5.99 -0.07 -4.54
N THR A 137 4.84 -0.24 -5.18
CA THR A 137 4.20 -1.56 -5.34
C THR A 137 4.68 -2.22 -6.61
N MET A 138 5.14 -3.47 -6.48
CA MET A 138 5.72 -4.25 -7.56
C MET A 138 5.18 -5.67 -7.56
N HIS A 139 5.03 -6.24 -8.76
CA HIS A 139 4.55 -7.60 -8.94
C HIS A 139 5.61 -8.43 -9.65
N PRO A 140 6.03 -9.60 -9.13
CA PRO A 140 7.13 -10.37 -9.70
C PRO A 140 6.97 -10.69 -11.19
N GLN A 141 5.75 -11.02 -11.63
CA GLN A 141 5.43 -11.31 -13.03
C GLN A 141 5.47 -10.08 -13.97
N VAL A 142 5.49 -8.88 -13.40
CA VAL A 142 5.51 -7.60 -14.12
C VAL A 142 6.91 -6.98 -14.04
N ILE A 143 7.38 -6.53 -12.87
CA ILE A 143 8.69 -5.88 -12.75
C ILE A 143 9.85 -6.84 -13.03
N GLY A 144 9.66 -8.15 -12.81
CA GLY A 144 10.71 -9.17 -12.95
C GLY A 144 11.11 -9.49 -14.40
N GLN A 145 10.49 -8.84 -15.40
CA GLN A 145 10.90 -9.01 -16.79
C GLN A 145 12.29 -8.40 -17.03
N SER A 146 13.13 -9.11 -17.77
CA SER A 146 14.57 -8.82 -17.86
C SER A 146 14.92 -7.40 -18.30
N HIS A 147 14.15 -6.78 -19.20
CA HIS A 147 14.38 -5.42 -19.66
C HIS A 147 14.02 -4.34 -18.62
N ARG A 148 13.24 -4.68 -17.59
CA ARG A 148 12.85 -3.78 -16.50
C ARG A 148 13.83 -3.82 -15.33
N LEU A 149 14.47 -4.97 -15.10
CA LEU A 149 15.45 -5.14 -14.01
C LEU A 149 16.55 -4.08 -14.03
N VAL A 150 17.13 -3.77 -15.19
CA VAL A 150 18.19 -2.74 -15.33
C VAL A 150 17.71 -1.34 -14.93
N ARG A 151 16.42 -1.03 -15.15
CA ARG A 151 15.84 0.26 -14.76
C ARG A 151 15.48 0.29 -13.28
N LEU A 152 14.98 -0.82 -12.76
CA LEU A 152 14.71 -0.97 -11.33
C LEU A 152 16.00 -0.85 -10.53
N GLU A 153 17.07 -1.52 -10.95
CA GLU A 153 18.41 -1.42 -10.36
C GLU A 153 18.86 0.05 -10.29
N SER A 154 18.82 0.78 -11.42
CA SER A 154 19.18 2.20 -11.45
C SER A 154 18.30 3.09 -10.55
N PHE A 155 17.03 2.76 -10.36
CA PHE A 155 16.16 3.49 -9.42
C PHE A 155 16.52 3.15 -7.97
N VAL A 156 16.72 1.87 -7.64
CA VAL A 156 17.10 1.42 -6.29
C VAL A 156 18.46 1.98 -5.88
N GLU A 157 19.43 2.01 -6.79
CA GLU A 157 20.74 2.63 -6.55
C GLU A 157 20.59 4.12 -6.23
N HIS A 158 19.79 4.86 -6.99
CA HIS A 158 19.51 6.28 -6.72
C HIS A 158 18.87 6.49 -5.33
N VAL A 159 17.91 5.65 -4.96
CA VAL A 159 17.27 5.70 -3.63
C VAL A 159 18.29 5.40 -2.53
N ALA A 160 19.12 4.36 -2.72
CA ALA A 160 20.13 3.94 -1.74
C ALA A 160 21.27 4.96 -1.55
N ASP A 161 21.66 5.66 -2.62
CA ASP A 161 22.70 6.69 -2.59
C ASP A 161 22.18 8.05 -2.05
N THR A 162 20.87 8.21 -1.87
CA THR A 162 20.27 9.45 -1.38
C THR A 162 20.46 9.58 0.15
N PRO A 163 21.12 10.64 0.65
CA PRO A 163 21.38 10.79 2.08
C PRO A 163 20.11 10.86 2.92
N GLY A 164 20.10 10.16 4.06
CA GLY A 164 18.99 10.18 5.02
C GLY A 164 17.85 9.22 4.70
N VAL A 165 17.93 8.49 3.57
CA VAL A 165 16.95 7.48 3.19
C VAL A 165 17.29 6.14 3.82
N VAL A 166 16.26 5.43 4.29
CA VAL A 166 16.36 4.08 4.84
C VAL A 166 15.35 3.17 4.14
N PHE A 167 15.71 1.90 3.98
CA PHE A 167 14.78 0.86 3.54
C PHE A 167 14.19 0.17 4.75
N GLU A 168 12.87 0.23 4.86
CA GLU A 168 12.11 -0.35 5.95
C GLU A 168 10.95 -1.18 5.41
N THR A 169 10.50 -2.13 6.21
CA THR A 169 9.23 -2.82 6.00
C THR A 169 8.07 -1.90 6.34
N VAL A 170 6.91 -2.17 5.74
CA VAL A 170 5.68 -1.41 6.05
C VAL A 170 5.30 -1.53 7.52
N ALA A 171 5.59 -2.67 8.15
CA ALA A 171 5.37 -2.89 9.57
C ALA A 171 6.23 -1.95 10.44
N GLU A 172 7.52 -1.79 10.13
CA GLU A 172 8.41 -0.88 10.87
C GLU A 172 7.95 0.58 10.75
N VAL A 173 7.48 1.00 9.57
CA VAL A 173 6.90 2.34 9.36
C VAL A 173 5.64 2.53 10.20
N ALA A 174 4.73 1.55 10.19
CA ALA A 174 3.51 1.60 10.98
C ALA A 174 3.79 1.65 12.49
N ASP A 175 4.75 0.85 12.98
CA ASP A 175 5.15 0.82 14.38
C ASP A 175 5.79 2.14 14.81
N ARG A 176 6.63 2.75 13.95
CA ARG A 176 7.19 4.08 14.19
C ARG A 176 6.08 5.13 14.32
N PHE A 177 5.12 5.15 13.39
CA PHE A 177 4.00 6.08 13.42
C PHE A 177 3.15 5.94 14.69
N ARG A 178 2.95 4.70 15.18
CA ARG A 178 2.18 4.44 16.42
C ARG A 178 2.91 4.84 17.69
N SER A 179 4.24 4.89 17.63
CA SER A 179 5.11 5.18 18.78
C SER A 179 5.53 6.65 18.90
N ALA A 180 5.23 7.47 17.88
CA ALA A 180 5.50 8.90 17.84
C ALA A 180 4.44 9.71 18.62
#